data_AF-A0A7K5UQL9-F1
#
_entry.id   AF-A0A7K5UQL9-F1
#
_cell.length_a   1.000
_cell.length_b   1.000
_cell.length_c   1.000
_cell.angle_alpha   90.00
_cell.angle_beta   90.00
_cell.angle_gamma   90.00
#
_symmetry.space_group_name_H-M   'P 1'
#
loop_
_entity.id
_entity.type
_entity.pdbx_description
1 polymer ?
#
loop_
_entity_poly.entity_id
_entity_poly.type
_entity_poly.pdbx_seq_one_letter_code
_entity_poly.pdbx_strand_id
1 'polypeptide(L)' 'PPPCGTPAPFLLVLVPSAPSHLPRRLAVRDTWGRPPPPGETPGAPRALTLFVLGLPPAPASQRRLVAESRQHGDIL' A
#
# COMPACT_ATOMS: atom_id res chain seq x y z
N PRO A 1 -0.31 -5.46 10.79
CA PRO A 1 0.96 -5.06 11.44
C PRO A 1 1.17 -3.55 11.24
N PRO A 2 1.81 -2.82 12.16
CA PRO A 2 2.09 -1.41 11.95
C PRO A 2 3.08 -1.23 10.78
N PRO A 3 2.79 -0.36 9.80
CA PRO A 3 3.62 -0.21 8.61
C PRO A 3 5.07 0.20 8.93
N CYS A 4 5.25 1.03 9.95
CA CYS A 4 6.55 1.55 10.39
C CYS A 4 7.16 0.77 11.56
N GLY A 5 7.13 -0.57 11.50
CA GLY A 5 7.84 -1.43 12.47
C GLY A 5 9.37 -1.34 12.35
N THR A 6 10.09 -1.96 13.28
CA THR A 6 11.56 -1.98 13.32
C THR A 6 12.13 -3.06 12.38
N PRO A 7 13.14 -2.76 11.53
CA PRO A 7 13.73 -1.44 11.30
C PRO A 7 12.81 -0.52 10.49
N ALA A 8 12.77 0.76 10.88
CA ALA A 8 11.95 1.77 10.22
C ALA A 8 12.29 1.88 8.72
N PRO A 9 11.30 2.21 7.87
CA PRO A 9 11.58 2.42 6.45
C PRO A 9 12.49 3.66 6.26
N PHE A 10 13.41 3.57 5.30
CA PHE A 10 14.21 4.70 4.84
C PHE A 10 13.37 5.70 4.03
N LEU A 11 12.45 5.18 3.20
CA LEU A 11 11.55 5.97 2.38
C LEU A 11 10.10 5.53 2.62
N LEU A 12 9.23 6.48 2.94
CA LEU A 12 7.79 6.28 3.00
C LEU A 12 7.13 7.05 1.85
N VAL A 13 6.40 6.34 1.00
CA VAL A 13 5.65 6.92 -0.11
C VAL A 13 4.16 6.86 0.22
N LEU A 14 3.54 8.03 0.35
CA LEU A 14 2.09 8.15 0.55
C LEU A 14 1.43 8.48 -0.78
N VAL A 15 0.49 7.63 -1.20
CA VAL A 15 -0.19 7.75 -2.49
C VAL A 15 -1.66 8.09 -2.24
N PRO A 16 -2.10 9.34 -2.44
CA PRO A 16 -3.50 9.70 -2.38
C PRO A 16 -4.29 8.94 -3.45
N SER A 17 -5.38 8.28 -3.06
CA SER A 17 -6.19 7.47 -3.97
C SER A 17 -7.67 7.55 -3.61
N ALA A 18 -8.55 7.49 -4.61
CA ALA A 18 -9.98 7.37 -4.35
C ALA A 18 -10.34 5.90 -4.09
N PRO A 19 -11.38 5.59 -3.28
CA PRO A 19 -11.85 4.22 -3.07
C PRO A 19 -12.12 3.43 -4.36
N SER A 20 -12.58 4.11 -5.43
CA SER A 20 -12.84 3.51 -6.74
C SER A 20 -11.58 3.15 -7.55
N HIS A 21 -10.40 3.63 -7.18
CA HIS A 21 -9.16 3.48 -7.94
C HIS A 21 -8.42 2.15 -7.71
N LEU A 22 -9.12 1.05 -7.43
CA LEU A 22 -8.50 -0.26 -7.22
C LEU A 22 -7.52 -0.64 -8.36
N PRO A 23 -7.87 -0.53 -9.67
CA PRO A 23 -6.95 -0.86 -10.75
C PRO A 23 -5.66 -0.03 -10.74
N ARG A 24 -5.73 1.23 -10.31
CA ARG A 24 -4.55 2.12 -10.23
C ARG A 24 -3.64 1.73 -9.07
N ARG A 25 -4.22 1.37 -7.92
CA ARG A 25 -3.45 0.86 -6.78
C ARG A 25 -2.75 -0.45 -7.12
N LEU A 26 -3.43 -1.36 -7.84
CA LEU A 26 -2.82 -2.59 -8.34
C LEU A 26 -1.63 -2.30 -9.27
N ALA A 27 -1.79 -1.40 -10.25
CA ALA A 27 -0.69 -1.02 -11.13
C ALA A 27 0.53 -0.47 -10.37
N VAL A 28 0.31 0.35 -9.33
CA VAL A 28 1.41 0.82 -8.46
C VAL A 28 2.07 -0.36 -7.73
N ARG A 29 1.29 -1.28 -7.16
CA ARG A 29 1.80 -2.49 -6.49
C ARG A 29 2.51 -3.47 -7.42
N ASP A 30 2.20 -3.47 -8.70
CA ASP A 30 2.82 -4.34 -9.71
C ASP A 30 4.04 -3.71 -10.38
N THR A 31 4.28 -2.42 -10.12
CA THR A 31 5.40 -1.67 -10.68
C THR A 31 6.28 -1.12 -9.56
N TRP A 32 6.44 0.20 -9.48
CA TRP A 32 7.41 0.88 -8.62
C TRP A 32 7.06 0.87 -7.13
N GLY A 33 5.81 0.58 -6.76
CA GLY A 33 5.34 0.64 -5.38
C GLY A 33 5.67 -0.61 -4.55
N ARG A 34 6.15 -1.68 -5.19
CA ARG A 34 6.53 -2.94 -4.53
C ARG A 34 7.95 -2.84 -3.96
N PRO A 35 8.17 -3.17 -2.67
CA PRO A 35 9.52 -3.32 -2.17
C PRO A 35 10.22 -4.48 -2.90
N PRO A 36 11.52 -4.38 -3.22
CA PRO A 36 12.24 -5.47 -3.84
C PRO A 36 12.13 -6.74 -2.98
N PRO A 37 12.02 -7.93 -3.61
CA PRO A 37 12.05 -9.21 -2.93
C PRO A 37 13.24 -9.32 -1.97
N PRO A 38 13.08 -10.00 -0.82
CA PRO A 38 14.20 -10.28 0.07
C PRO A 38 15.33 -10.98 -0.70
N GLY A 39 16.52 -10.39 -0.69
CA GLY A 39 17.72 -10.95 -1.32
C GLY A 39 18.02 -10.50 -2.75
N GLU A 40 17.11 -9.80 -3.43
CA GLU A 40 17.38 -9.29 -4.79
C GLU A 40 18.38 -8.12 -4.79
N THR A 41 18.36 -7.32 -3.71
CA THR A 41 19.28 -6.19 -3.53
C THR A 41 19.77 -6.14 -2.07
N PRO A 42 20.81 -6.92 -1.74
CA PRO A 42 21.41 -6.89 -0.41
C PRO A 42 21.85 -5.47 -0.04
N GLY A 43 21.35 -4.96 1.08
CA GLY A 43 21.68 -3.61 1.58
C GLY A 43 20.87 -2.47 0.96
N ALA A 44 19.91 -2.72 0.07
CA ALA A 44 19.02 -1.65 -0.41
C ALA A 44 18.19 -1.06 0.74
N PRO A 45 18.04 0.27 0.81
CA PRO A 45 17.20 0.91 1.81
C PRO A 45 15.74 0.46 1.68
N ARG A 46 15.10 0.14 2.81
CA ARG A 46 13.70 -0.28 2.83
C ARG A 46 12.77 0.88 2.45
N ALA A 47 12.07 0.77 1.32
CA ALA A 47 10.98 1.65 0.95
C ALA A 47 9.62 1.03 1.31
N LEU A 48 8.67 1.86 1.73
CA LEU A 48 7.30 1.46 2.04
C LEU A 48 6.31 2.37 1.32
N THR A 49 5.36 1.78 0.59
CA THR A 49 4.28 2.50 -0.09
C THR A 49 2.97 2.28 0.64
N LEU A 50 2.25 3.34 0.99
CA LEU A 50 0.90 3.29 1.58
C LEU A 50 -0.06 4.14 0.75
N PHE A 51 -1.30 3.67 0.60
CA PHE A 51 -2.38 4.40 -0.04
C PHE A 51 -3.22 5.11 1.02
N VAL A 52 -3.43 6.41 0.84
CA VAL A 52 -4.27 7.22 1.72
C VAL A 52 -5.60 7.48 1.02
N LEU A 53 -6.70 7.05 1.62
CA LEU A 53 -8.02 7.13 1.01
C LEU A 53 -8.99 7.97 1.82
N GLY A 54 -9.95 8.57 1.12
CA GLY A 54 -11.14 9.15 1.74
C GLY A 54 -12.23 8.12 2.04
N LEU A 55 -13.34 8.60 2.58
CA LEU A 55 -14.50 7.77 2.87
C LEU A 55 -15.10 7.18 1.58
N PRO A 56 -15.40 5.88 1.53
CA PRO A 56 -16.12 5.30 0.40
C PRO A 56 -17.58 5.76 0.38
N PRO A 57 -18.14 5.98 -0.82
CA PRO A 57 -19.48 6.55 -0.98
C PRO A 57 -20.61 5.56 -0.67
N ALA A 58 -20.32 4.26 -0.49
CA ALA A 58 -21.33 3.24 -0.29
C ALA A 58 -20.84 2.06 0.60
N PRO A 59 -21.74 1.36 1.30
CA PRO A 59 -21.36 0.19 2.10
C PRO A 59 -20.71 -0.93 1.28
N ALA A 60 -21.11 -1.11 0.01
CA ALA A 60 -20.51 -2.11 -0.87
C ALA A 60 -19.05 -1.78 -1.22
N SER A 61 -18.72 -0.51 -1.45
CA SER A 61 -17.34 -0.07 -1.70
C SER A 61 -16.49 -0.13 -0.43
N GLN A 62 -17.05 0.17 0.75
CA GLN A 62 -16.39 -0.06 2.05
C GLN A 62 -15.99 -1.53 2.21
N ARG A 63 -16.89 -2.48 1.93
CA ARG A 63 -16.59 -3.92 2.07
C ARG A 63 -15.44 -4.36 1.15
N ARG A 64 -15.45 -3.90 -0.10
CA ARG A 64 -14.36 -4.17 -1.05
C ARG A 64 -13.04 -3.57 -0.57
N LEU A 65 -13.08 -2.35 -0.05
CA LEU A 65 -11.89 -1.68 0.46
C LEU A 65 -11.32 -2.37 1.71
N VAL A 66 -12.17 -2.84 2.62
CA VAL A 66 -11.74 -3.64 3.79
C VAL A 66 -11.11 -4.96 3.35
N ALA A 67 -11.68 -5.64 2.35
CA ALA A 67 -11.10 -6.86 1.80
C ALA A 67 -9.71 -6.60 1.20
N GLU A 68 -9.57 -5.52 0.42
CA GLU A 68 -8.29 -5.08 -0.14
C GLU A 68 -7.27 -4.73 0.96
N SER A 69 -7.68 -3.97 1.98
CA SER A 69 -6.83 -3.59 3.12
C SER A 69 -6.34 -4.83 3.88
N ARG A 70 -7.18 -5.85 4.07
CA ARG A 70 -6.77 -7.13 4.68
C ARG A 70 -5.78 -7.90 3.80
N GLN A 71 -5.95 -7.84 2.48
CA GLN A 71 -5.09 -8.56 1.54
C GLN A 71 -3.70 -7.92 1.42
N HIS A 72 -3.63 -6.59 1.37
CA HIS A 72 -2.39 -5.87 1.06
C HIS A 72 -1.75 -5.17 2.26
N GLY A 73 -2.52 -4.80 3.28
CA GLY A 73 -2.02 -4.17 4.51
C GLY A 73 -1.42 -2.77 4.32
N ASP A 74 -1.68 -2.12 3.18
CA ASP A 74 -1.04 -0.88 2.74
C ASP A 74 -2.03 0.30 2.59
N ILE A 75 -3.24 0.19 3.16
CA ILE A 75 -4.30 1.19 3.05
C ILE A 75 -4.51 1.88 4.39
N LEU A 76 -4.51 3.21 4.36
CA LEU A 76 -4.85 4.12 5.46
C LEU A 76 -6.22 4.76 5.21
#